data_AF-A0A2V9PBJ1-F1
#
_entry.id   AF-A0A2V9PBJ1-F1
#
_cell.length_a   1.000
_cell.length_b   1.000
_cell.length_c   1.000
_cell.angle_alpha   90.00
_cell.angle_beta   90.00
_cell.angle_gamma   90.00
#
_symmetry.space_group_name_H-M   'P 1'
#
loop_
_entity.id
_entity.type
_entity.pdbx_description
1 polymer ?
#
loop_
_entity_poly.entity_id
_entity_poly.type
_entity_poly.pdbx_seq_one_letter_code
_entity_poly.pdbx_strand_id
1 'polypeptide(L)'
;MTGLPAISDSVFGSDAMRAEKRMVAANSVLAAVAITSLKVFVGVTTGSLGILSEAAHSGLDLIAAVITLISVRLSDKPADADHQYGHEKVENFSAFIETGLLLLTCVVIVYEAVKRLFFHHVHIEPSLAAFLVLFFSMAVDFWRSRALGRIANKYDSQALQADALHFSTDIWSSGVVALGLGLVILGRRLHSQWLIDADPIAALFVAGVIVFVSSRLARRTIDALLDRGPADARNRIIAALHSVEGLLEVDRVRIRRAGNRYFADVSVGLARNVTFQRSGQVADEVTNTVYRILPNTDVVVRSVPRAAIAENIFDRVRAVATRHNLNVHDVSVQDLDGRLHVEQHLEMDEQLPLKQAHDRVTNMEAEIRGENPEIASILTHIESEPATIEPGTRVERDAQLEDRLKTIAAEFPEILDTHDIKVKQVRDRVYVSCHCTFADELPLSRVHDLSTALESRFKQEAPELFRVLIHPEPSTDNRR
;
A
#
# COMPACT_ATOMS: atom_id res chain seq x y z
N MET A 1 6.31 12.61 -20.42
CA MET A 1 4.94 12.04 -20.30
C MET A 1 5.02 10.53 -20.45
N THR A 2 5.53 9.85 -19.42
CA THR A 2 5.46 8.39 -19.30
C THR A 2 4.20 8.11 -18.50
N GLY A 3 3.20 7.55 -19.17
CA GLY A 3 1.93 7.19 -18.55
C GLY A 3 2.19 6.32 -17.32
N LEU A 4 1.72 6.79 -16.17
CA LEU A 4 1.42 5.91 -15.05
C LEU A 4 0.66 4.70 -15.63
N PRO A 5 1.05 3.46 -15.33
CA PRO A 5 0.20 2.34 -15.70
C PRO A 5 -1.15 2.62 -15.06
N ALA A 6 -2.17 2.80 -15.91
CA ALA A 6 -3.54 2.81 -15.47
C ALA A 6 -3.67 1.63 -14.52
N ILE A 7 -4.05 1.90 -13.27
CA ILE A 7 -4.38 0.90 -12.27
C ILE A 7 -5.34 -0.04 -12.98
N SER A 8 -4.84 -1.17 -13.45
CA SER A 8 -5.60 -2.07 -14.29
C SER A 8 -6.56 -2.75 -13.35
N ASP A 9 -7.72 -2.14 -13.17
CA ASP A 9 -9.01 -2.76 -13.34
C ASP A 9 -8.90 -4.29 -13.44
N SER A 10 -8.91 -4.92 -12.28
CA SER A 10 -9.19 -6.34 -12.09
C SER A 10 -10.69 -6.63 -12.35
N VAL A 11 -11.24 -5.99 -13.39
CA VAL A 11 -12.66 -5.84 -13.72
C VAL A 11 -13.37 -7.17 -13.98
N PHE A 12 -12.64 -8.26 -14.23
CA PHE A 12 -13.25 -9.58 -14.40
C PHE A 12 -13.40 -10.38 -13.09
N GLY A 13 -12.75 -9.97 -11.99
CA GLY A 13 -12.82 -10.69 -10.71
C GLY A 13 -13.77 -10.07 -9.68
N SER A 14 -13.84 -8.74 -9.61
CA SER A 14 -14.57 -8.01 -8.57
C SER A 14 -16.09 -8.14 -8.71
N ASP A 15 -16.64 -8.01 -9.91
CA ASP A 15 -18.09 -8.05 -10.12
C ASP A 15 -18.66 -9.46 -10.04
N ALA A 16 -17.94 -10.48 -10.53
CA ALA A 16 -18.31 -11.88 -10.35
C ALA A 16 -18.29 -12.26 -8.86
N MET A 17 -17.27 -11.85 -8.12
CA MET A 17 -17.20 -12.03 -6.66
C MET A 17 -18.40 -11.38 -5.95
N ARG A 18 -18.69 -10.10 -6.26
CA ARG A 18 -19.83 -9.36 -5.68
C ARG A 18 -21.16 -10.06 -5.96
N ALA A 19 -21.35 -10.52 -7.21
CA ALA A 19 -22.55 -11.25 -7.60
C ALA A 19 -22.69 -12.57 -6.83
N GLU A 20 -21.62 -13.36 -6.70
CA GLU A 20 -21.62 -14.62 -5.95
C GLU A 20 -21.96 -14.40 -4.47
N LYS A 21 -21.33 -13.41 -3.80
CA LYS A 21 -21.63 -13.08 -2.39
C LYS A 21 -23.08 -12.68 -2.19
N ARG A 22 -23.58 -11.78 -3.03
CA ARG A 22 -24.98 -11.27 -2.97
C ARG A 22 -25.99 -12.37 -3.24
N MET A 23 -25.71 -13.25 -4.20
CA MET A 23 -26.59 -14.36 -4.55
C MET A 23 -26.73 -15.34 -3.38
N VAL A 24 -25.62 -15.75 -2.75
CA VAL A 24 -25.68 -16.68 -1.62
C VAL A 24 -26.34 -16.04 -0.39
N ALA A 25 -26.07 -14.77 -0.10
CA ALA A 25 -26.76 -14.05 0.97
C ALA A 25 -28.28 -13.92 0.70
N ALA A 26 -28.68 -13.61 -0.54
CA ALA A 26 -30.09 -13.50 -0.91
C ALA A 26 -30.81 -14.86 -0.81
N ASN A 27 -30.15 -15.94 -1.22
CA ASN A 27 -30.67 -17.29 -1.06
C ASN A 27 -30.81 -17.69 0.42
N SER A 28 -29.88 -17.26 1.29
CA SER A 28 -29.99 -17.45 2.74
C SER A 28 -31.23 -16.74 3.31
N VAL A 29 -31.46 -15.48 2.92
CA VAL A 29 -32.65 -14.71 3.33
C VAL A 29 -33.94 -15.39 2.85
N LEU A 30 -33.99 -15.82 1.59
CA LEU A 30 -35.18 -16.49 1.04
C LEU A 30 -35.48 -17.79 1.80
N ALA A 31 -34.44 -18.57 2.13
CA ALA A 31 -34.59 -19.77 2.94
C ALA A 31 -35.08 -19.44 4.37
N ALA A 32 -34.53 -18.40 5.01
CA ALA A 32 -34.99 -17.96 6.33
C ALA A 32 -36.46 -17.52 6.32
N VAL A 33 -36.88 -16.74 5.31
CA VAL A 33 -38.29 -16.34 5.15
C VAL A 33 -39.18 -17.57 5.01
N ALA A 34 -38.78 -18.55 4.19
CA ALA A 34 -39.55 -19.76 3.98
C ALA A 34 -39.67 -20.60 5.26
N ILE A 35 -38.58 -20.82 5.99
CA ILE A 35 -38.58 -21.59 7.25
C ILE A 35 -39.41 -20.88 8.31
N THR A 36 -39.20 -19.59 8.52
CA THR A 36 -39.93 -18.82 9.54
C THR A 36 -41.43 -18.79 9.24
N SER A 37 -41.81 -18.58 7.97
CA SER A 37 -43.22 -18.61 7.57
C SER A 37 -43.85 -19.99 7.78
N LEU A 38 -43.13 -21.06 7.45
CA LEU A 38 -43.58 -22.43 7.68
C LEU A 38 -43.77 -22.72 9.18
N LYS A 39 -42.80 -22.36 10.02
CA LYS A 39 -42.86 -22.53 11.48
C LYS A 39 -44.02 -21.75 12.09
N VAL A 40 -44.23 -20.48 11.69
CA VAL A 40 -45.38 -19.68 12.14
C VAL A 40 -46.70 -20.33 11.73
N PHE A 41 -46.84 -20.75 10.46
CA PHE A 41 -48.06 -21.37 9.96
C PHE A 41 -48.40 -22.66 10.72
N VAL A 42 -47.42 -23.57 10.88
CA VAL A 42 -47.60 -24.81 11.64
C VAL A 42 -47.88 -24.52 13.11
N GLY A 43 -47.16 -23.57 13.73
CA GLY A 43 -47.36 -23.20 15.13
C GLY A 43 -48.77 -22.67 15.42
N VAL A 44 -49.31 -21.80 14.56
CA VAL A 44 -50.67 -21.25 14.70
C VAL A 44 -51.73 -22.32 14.45
N THR A 45 -51.60 -23.10 13.38
CA THR A 45 -52.59 -24.12 13.01
C THR A 45 -52.65 -25.29 13.99
N THR A 46 -51.51 -25.67 14.59
CA THR A 46 -51.44 -26.73 15.60
C THR A 46 -51.68 -26.24 17.03
N GLY A 47 -51.70 -24.92 17.25
CA GLY A 47 -51.75 -24.32 18.59
C GLY A 47 -50.50 -24.61 19.44
N SER A 48 -49.39 -25.00 18.81
CA SER A 48 -48.18 -25.43 19.52
C SER A 48 -47.34 -24.23 19.95
N LEU A 49 -47.36 -23.92 21.25
CA LEU A 49 -46.50 -22.90 21.86
C LEU A 49 -45.01 -23.18 21.64
N GLY A 50 -44.59 -24.45 21.58
CA GLY A 50 -43.20 -24.84 21.31
C GLY A 50 -42.75 -24.48 19.89
N ILE A 51 -43.59 -24.77 18.88
CA ILE A 51 -43.30 -24.41 17.49
C ILE A 51 -43.34 -22.88 17.30
N LEU A 52 -44.24 -22.17 18.00
CA LEU A 52 -44.28 -20.70 17.97
C LEU A 52 -43.03 -20.07 18.60
N SER A 53 -42.50 -20.63 19.69
CA SER A 53 -41.22 -20.18 20.28
C SER A 53 -40.05 -20.41 19.31
N GLU A 54 -40.02 -21.55 18.63
CA GLU A 54 -39.02 -21.88 17.62
C GLU A 54 -39.15 -20.99 16.37
N ALA A 55 -40.37 -20.59 16.01
CA ALA A 55 -40.63 -19.61 14.96
C ALA A 55 -40.10 -18.22 15.31
N ALA A 56 -40.23 -17.80 16.57
CA ALA A 56 -39.66 -16.53 17.05
C ALA A 56 -38.13 -16.53 16.97
N HIS A 57 -37.49 -17.66 17.29
CA HIS A 57 -36.05 -17.85 17.12
C HIS A 57 -35.64 -17.72 15.64
N SER A 58 -36.32 -18.42 14.73
CA SER A 58 -36.09 -18.26 13.28
C SER A 58 -36.43 -16.85 12.74
N GLY A 59 -37.23 -16.07 13.47
CA GLY A 59 -37.39 -14.64 13.22
C GLY A 59 -36.12 -13.84 13.45
N LEU A 60 -35.37 -14.14 14.52
CA LEU A 60 -34.06 -13.55 14.80
C LEU A 60 -33.04 -13.97 13.74
N ASP A 61 -33.08 -15.23 13.30
CA ASP A 61 -32.22 -15.75 12.22
C ASP A 61 -32.48 -15.04 10.88
N LEU A 62 -33.75 -14.74 10.60
CA LEU A 62 -34.12 -13.94 9.43
C LEU A 62 -33.57 -12.51 9.53
N ILE A 63 -33.62 -11.90 10.72
CA ILE A 63 -33.03 -10.57 10.95
C ILE A 63 -31.51 -10.61 10.71
N ALA A 64 -30.82 -11.63 11.25
CA ALA A 64 -29.39 -11.82 11.02
C ALA A 64 -29.06 -11.96 9.52
N ALA A 65 -29.77 -12.84 8.80
CA ALA A 65 -29.57 -13.03 7.36
C ALA A 65 -29.82 -11.75 6.54
N VAL A 66 -30.82 -10.94 6.93
CA VAL A 66 -31.10 -9.64 6.29
C VAL A 66 -29.96 -8.65 6.55
N ILE A 67 -29.45 -8.60 7.78
CA ILE A 67 -28.28 -7.80 8.15
C ILE A 67 -27.07 -8.20 7.29
N THR A 68 -26.80 -9.50 7.14
CA THR A 68 -25.73 -10.02 6.27
C THR A 68 -25.91 -9.59 4.82
N LEU A 69 -27.13 -9.71 4.26
CA LEU A 69 -27.42 -9.30 2.87
C LEU A 69 -27.22 -7.80 2.65
N ILE A 70 -27.70 -6.97 3.57
CA ILE A 70 -27.51 -5.50 3.51
C ILE A 70 -26.02 -5.18 3.64
N SER A 71 -25.33 -5.82 4.57
CA SER A 71 -23.90 -5.63 4.81
C SER A 71 -23.08 -5.94 3.57
N VAL A 72 -23.27 -7.11 2.94
CA VAL A 72 -22.59 -7.50 1.70
C VAL A 72 -22.87 -6.51 0.58
N ARG A 73 -24.12 -6.06 0.42
CA ARG A 73 -24.47 -5.07 -0.60
C ARG A 73 -23.80 -3.72 -0.37
N LEU A 74 -23.70 -3.29 0.88
CA LEU A 74 -23.13 -2.00 1.25
C LEU A 74 -21.60 -2.04 1.22
N SER A 75 -20.97 -3.12 1.69
CA SER A 75 -19.52 -3.31 1.73
C SER A 75 -18.89 -3.33 0.34
N ASP A 76 -19.64 -3.80 -0.66
CA ASP A 76 -19.19 -3.87 -2.05
C ASP A 76 -19.12 -2.51 -2.75
N LYS A 77 -19.63 -1.43 -2.12
CA LYS A 77 -19.58 -0.09 -2.71
C LYS A 77 -18.14 0.43 -2.73
N PRO A 78 -17.69 1.04 -3.84
CA PRO A 78 -16.37 1.67 -3.93
C PRO A 78 -16.25 2.85 -2.96
N ALA A 79 -15.05 3.42 -2.86
CA ALA A 79 -14.82 4.64 -2.11
C ALA A 79 -15.67 5.80 -2.65
N ASP A 80 -16.21 6.61 -1.74
CA ASP A 80 -16.94 7.84 -2.03
C ASP A 80 -16.43 9.00 -1.16
N ALA A 81 -17.08 10.17 -1.25
CA ALA A 81 -16.64 11.37 -0.55
C ALA A 81 -16.69 11.22 0.98
N ASP A 82 -17.68 10.50 1.50
CA ASP A 82 -17.86 10.27 2.94
C ASP A 82 -17.03 9.08 3.43
N HIS A 83 -16.70 8.13 2.54
CA HIS A 83 -15.95 6.90 2.81
C HIS A 83 -14.78 6.73 1.83
N GLN A 84 -13.73 7.52 2.03
CA GLN A 84 -12.54 7.58 1.16
C GLN A 84 -11.76 6.25 1.04
N TYR A 85 -11.94 5.34 2.01
CA TYR A 85 -11.33 3.99 1.99
C TYR A 85 -12.31 2.88 1.58
N GLY A 86 -13.51 3.25 1.11
CA GLY A 86 -14.57 2.32 0.77
C GLY A 86 -15.41 1.87 1.98
N HIS A 87 -16.39 1.03 1.69
CA HIS A 87 -17.41 0.59 2.66
C HIS A 87 -17.12 -0.78 3.26
N GLU A 88 -15.95 -1.35 2.96
CA GLU A 88 -15.62 -2.73 3.27
C GLU A 88 -15.68 -3.07 4.77
N LYS A 89 -15.45 -2.10 5.66
CA LYS A 89 -15.58 -2.28 7.12
C LYS A 89 -17.02 -2.52 7.60
N VAL A 90 -18.03 -2.21 6.79
CA VAL A 90 -19.44 -2.55 7.09
C VAL A 90 -19.61 -4.06 7.27
N GLU A 91 -18.81 -4.85 6.57
CA GLU A 91 -18.82 -6.30 6.68
C GLU A 91 -18.33 -6.78 8.06
N ASN A 92 -17.21 -6.21 8.52
CA ASN A 92 -16.66 -6.48 9.85
C ASN A 92 -17.66 -6.05 10.94
N PHE A 93 -18.34 -4.92 10.76
CA PHE A 93 -19.34 -4.44 11.70
C PHE A 93 -20.58 -5.36 11.77
N SER A 94 -21.06 -5.84 10.63
CA SER A 94 -22.15 -6.84 10.57
C SER A 94 -21.77 -8.13 11.29
N ALA A 95 -20.58 -8.66 11.01
CA ALA A 95 -20.07 -9.85 11.67
C ALA A 95 -19.96 -9.67 13.19
N PHE A 96 -19.68 -8.45 13.67
CA PHE A 96 -19.61 -8.13 15.09
C PHE A 96 -20.99 -8.18 15.74
N ILE A 97 -22.00 -7.58 15.09
CA ILE A 97 -23.40 -7.64 15.53
C ILE A 97 -23.89 -9.09 15.55
N GLU A 98 -23.68 -9.84 14.47
CA GLU A 98 -24.10 -11.25 14.36
C GLU A 98 -23.44 -12.13 15.43
N THR A 99 -22.14 -11.96 15.66
CA THR A 99 -21.44 -12.68 16.74
C THR A 99 -21.99 -12.31 18.11
N GLY A 100 -22.35 -11.04 18.32
CA GLY A 100 -23.01 -10.57 19.54
C GLY A 100 -24.38 -11.21 19.76
N LEU A 101 -25.21 -11.29 18.71
CA LEU A 101 -26.51 -11.98 18.74
C LEU A 101 -26.34 -13.46 19.07
N LEU A 102 -25.37 -14.14 18.45
CA LEU A 102 -25.06 -15.54 18.71
C LEU A 102 -24.65 -15.77 20.17
N LEU A 103 -23.79 -14.91 20.74
CA LEU A 103 -23.41 -14.98 22.15
C LEU A 103 -24.59 -14.71 23.08
N LEU A 104 -25.48 -13.78 22.74
CA LEU A 104 -26.71 -13.52 23.49
C LEU A 104 -27.62 -14.76 23.49
N THR A 105 -27.79 -15.43 22.34
CA THR A 105 -28.53 -16.70 22.24
C THR A 105 -27.92 -17.77 23.15
N CYS A 106 -26.58 -17.86 23.22
CA CYS A 106 -25.92 -18.79 24.13
C CYS A 106 -26.25 -18.51 25.60
N VAL A 107 -26.29 -17.25 26.00
CA VAL A 107 -26.67 -16.87 27.38
C VAL A 107 -28.09 -17.33 27.69
N VAL A 108 -29.03 -17.15 26.75
CA VAL A 108 -30.41 -17.62 26.90
C VAL A 108 -30.47 -19.15 27.00
N ILE A 109 -29.75 -19.88 26.16
CA ILE A 109 -29.69 -21.35 26.21
C ILE A 109 -29.14 -21.85 27.55
N VAL A 110 -28.03 -21.26 28.03
CA VAL A 110 -27.45 -21.61 29.32
C VAL A 110 -28.44 -21.33 30.46
N TYR A 111 -29.09 -20.16 30.44
CA TYR A 111 -30.09 -19.81 31.43
C TYR A 111 -31.25 -20.82 31.48
N GLU A 112 -31.82 -21.17 30.31
CA GLU A 112 -32.91 -22.15 30.21
C GLU A 112 -32.45 -23.57 30.62
N ALA A 113 -31.25 -24.00 30.23
CA ALA A 113 -30.69 -25.29 30.61
C ALA A 113 -30.48 -25.40 32.13
N VAL A 114 -29.93 -24.37 32.77
CA VAL A 114 -29.77 -24.28 34.23
C VAL A 114 -31.13 -24.30 34.91
N LYS A 115 -32.09 -23.52 34.40
CA LYS A 115 -33.44 -23.46 34.97
C LYS A 115 -34.15 -24.82 34.90
N ARG A 116 -34.02 -25.55 33.79
CA ARG A 116 -34.56 -26.92 33.64
C ARG A 116 -33.89 -27.93 34.55
N LEU A 117 -32.59 -27.80 34.78
CA LEU A 117 -31.84 -28.70 35.64
C LEU A 117 -32.22 -28.56 37.13
N PHE A 118 -32.52 -27.33 37.59
CA PHE A 118 -32.72 -27.06 39.02
C PHE A 118 -34.16 -26.73 39.44
N PHE A 119 -35.03 -26.24 38.54
CA PHE A 119 -36.29 -25.60 38.95
C PHE A 119 -37.57 -26.08 38.23
N HIS A 120 -37.52 -26.71 37.05
CA HIS A 120 -38.72 -27.13 36.31
C HIS A 120 -38.50 -28.32 35.37
N HIS A 121 -39.32 -29.36 35.48
CA HIS A 121 -39.44 -30.43 34.47
C HIS A 121 -40.55 -30.08 33.48
N VAL A 122 -40.18 -29.66 32.27
CA VAL A 122 -41.16 -29.38 31.21
C VAL A 122 -41.52 -30.68 30.51
N HIS A 123 -42.78 -31.07 30.55
CA HIS A 123 -43.31 -32.15 29.71
C HIS A 123 -43.59 -31.60 28.32
N ILE A 124 -42.62 -31.75 27.40
CA ILE A 124 -42.86 -31.54 25.98
C ILE A 124 -43.58 -32.81 25.48
N GLU A 125 -44.81 -32.68 25.00
CA GLU A 125 -45.46 -33.73 24.22
C GLU A 125 -44.95 -33.66 22.78
N PRO A 126 -44.12 -34.62 22.32
CA PRO A 126 -43.54 -34.55 20.99
C PRO A 126 -44.61 -34.89 19.96
N SER A 127 -45.03 -33.92 19.14
CA SER A 127 -45.89 -34.21 17.98
C SER A 127 -45.00 -34.63 16.80
N LEU A 128 -45.49 -35.58 15.98
CA LEU A 128 -44.79 -36.00 14.75
C LEU A 128 -44.52 -34.80 13.83
N ALA A 129 -45.45 -33.84 13.79
CA ALA A 129 -45.32 -32.60 13.04
C ALA A 129 -44.15 -31.73 13.53
N ALA A 130 -43.93 -31.63 14.85
CA ALA A 130 -42.82 -30.87 15.42
C ALA A 130 -41.45 -31.46 15.01
N PHE A 131 -41.33 -32.80 15.00
CA PHE A 131 -40.11 -33.45 14.54
C PHE A 131 -39.86 -33.25 13.05
N LEU A 132 -40.89 -33.38 12.21
CA LEU A 132 -40.75 -33.16 10.76
C LEU A 132 -40.30 -31.72 10.46
N VAL A 133 -40.87 -30.73 11.14
CA VAL A 133 -40.47 -29.32 10.99
C VAL A 133 -39.04 -29.10 11.48
N LEU A 134 -38.66 -29.68 12.61
CA LEU A 134 -37.30 -29.60 13.17
C LEU A 134 -36.24 -30.19 12.23
N PHE A 135 -36.45 -31.41 11.73
CA PHE A 135 -35.52 -32.05 10.82
C PHE A 135 -35.45 -31.33 9.46
N PHE A 136 -36.59 -30.83 8.97
CA PHE A 136 -36.63 -30.03 7.76
C PHE A 136 -35.83 -28.72 7.92
N SER A 137 -36.03 -27.97 9.00
CA SER A 137 -35.25 -26.74 9.24
C SER A 137 -33.76 -27.04 9.37
N MET A 138 -33.40 -28.08 10.11
CA MET A 138 -32.00 -28.51 10.29
C MET A 138 -31.33 -28.87 8.96
N ALA A 139 -32.05 -29.50 8.03
CA ALA A 139 -31.55 -29.80 6.69
C ALA A 139 -31.32 -28.54 5.84
N VAL A 140 -32.25 -27.57 5.91
CA VAL A 140 -32.12 -26.29 5.20
C VAL A 140 -30.96 -25.47 5.78
N ASP A 141 -30.83 -25.40 7.10
CA ASP A 141 -29.74 -24.69 7.76
C ASP A 141 -28.38 -25.33 7.46
N PHE A 142 -28.32 -26.66 7.35
CA PHE A 142 -27.11 -27.36 6.90
C PHE A 142 -26.70 -26.96 5.48
N TRP A 143 -27.67 -26.89 4.56
CA TRP A 143 -27.42 -26.41 3.21
C TRP A 143 -26.95 -24.94 3.20
N ARG A 144 -27.60 -24.06 3.96
CA ARG A 144 -27.26 -22.64 4.09
C ARG A 144 -25.86 -22.45 4.64
N SER A 145 -25.55 -23.06 5.79
CA SER A 145 -24.25 -23.00 6.44
C SER A 145 -23.14 -23.46 5.49
N ARG A 146 -23.36 -24.54 4.73
CA ARG A 146 -22.38 -25.04 3.78
C ARG A 146 -22.22 -24.13 2.56
N ALA A 147 -23.30 -23.55 2.05
CA ALA A 147 -23.27 -22.61 0.93
C ALA A 147 -22.55 -21.31 1.29
N LEU A 148 -22.95 -20.68 2.40
CA LEU A 148 -22.33 -19.47 2.94
C LEU A 148 -20.85 -19.71 3.27
N GLY A 149 -20.54 -20.80 3.97
CA GLY A 149 -19.16 -21.12 4.34
C GLY A 149 -18.22 -21.35 3.15
N ARG A 150 -18.71 -21.87 2.02
CA ARG A 150 -17.89 -21.99 0.79
C ARG A 150 -17.49 -20.62 0.25
N ILE A 151 -18.47 -19.71 0.11
CA ILE A 151 -18.24 -18.37 -0.43
C ILE A 151 -17.44 -17.51 0.56
N ALA A 152 -17.73 -17.64 1.86
CA ALA A 152 -17.01 -16.98 2.93
C ALA A 152 -15.51 -17.30 2.89
N ASN A 153 -15.15 -18.58 2.74
CA ASN A 153 -13.75 -19.00 2.64
C ASN A 153 -13.12 -18.65 1.29
N LYS A 154 -13.90 -18.67 0.19
CA LYS A 154 -13.41 -18.33 -1.16
C LYS A 154 -13.00 -16.85 -1.28
N TYR A 155 -13.74 -15.96 -0.63
CA TYR A 155 -13.57 -14.50 -0.76
C TYR A 155 -13.18 -13.79 0.53
N ASP A 156 -12.86 -14.55 1.58
CA ASP A 156 -12.50 -14.07 2.91
C ASP A 156 -13.53 -13.06 3.48
N SER A 157 -14.80 -13.44 3.37
CA SER A 157 -15.96 -12.62 3.75
C SER A 157 -16.37 -12.92 5.20
N GLN A 158 -16.16 -11.96 6.09
CA GLN A 158 -16.43 -12.09 7.52
C GLN A 158 -17.92 -12.14 7.84
N ALA A 159 -18.77 -11.35 7.16
CA ALA A 159 -20.22 -11.39 7.40
C ALA A 159 -20.80 -12.75 6.98
N LEU A 160 -20.42 -13.26 5.81
CA LEU A 160 -20.85 -14.60 5.37
C LEU A 160 -20.29 -15.71 6.28
N GLN A 161 -19.09 -15.52 6.85
CA GLN A 161 -18.52 -16.48 7.81
C GLN A 161 -19.29 -16.48 9.13
N ALA A 162 -19.69 -15.31 9.63
CA ALA A 162 -20.49 -15.18 10.85
C ALA A 162 -21.88 -15.80 10.66
N ASP A 163 -22.59 -15.48 9.58
CA ASP A 163 -23.89 -16.06 9.23
C ASP A 163 -23.79 -17.58 9.03
N ALA A 164 -22.74 -18.08 8.35
CA ALA A 164 -22.50 -19.52 8.20
C ALA A 164 -22.29 -20.23 9.54
N LEU A 165 -21.56 -19.57 10.46
CA LEU A 165 -21.29 -20.10 11.78
C LEU A 165 -22.57 -20.12 12.63
N HIS A 166 -23.36 -19.06 12.60
CA HIS A 166 -24.65 -18.96 13.27
C HIS A 166 -25.56 -20.15 12.93
N PHE A 167 -25.80 -20.41 11.63
CA PHE A 167 -26.60 -21.59 11.25
C PHE A 167 -25.93 -22.91 11.61
N SER A 168 -24.59 -22.99 11.57
CA SER A 168 -23.91 -24.20 12.01
C SER A 168 -24.20 -24.49 13.49
N THR A 169 -24.21 -23.46 14.33
CA THR A 169 -24.46 -23.58 15.77
C THR A 169 -25.92 -23.89 16.06
N ASP A 170 -26.85 -23.39 15.26
CA ASP A 170 -28.28 -23.73 15.37
C ASP A 170 -28.55 -25.19 15.03
N ILE A 171 -27.84 -25.76 14.05
CA ILE A 171 -27.90 -27.20 13.73
C ILE A 171 -27.41 -28.03 14.92
N TRP A 172 -26.30 -27.63 15.56
CA TRP A 172 -25.79 -28.33 16.75
C TRP A 172 -26.78 -28.24 17.91
N SER A 173 -27.32 -27.04 18.16
CA SER A 173 -28.33 -26.79 19.20
C SER A 173 -29.59 -27.63 18.96
N SER A 174 -30.14 -27.59 17.74
CA SER A 174 -31.30 -28.39 17.32
C SER A 174 -31.02 -29.90 17.41
N GLY A 175 -29.79 -30.31 17.07
CA GLY A 175 -29.33 -31.69 17.19
C GLY A 175 -29.30 -32.19 18.64
N VAL A 176 -28.87 -31.35 19.58
CA VAL A 176 -28.94 -31.67 21.02
C VAL A 176 -30.37 -31.83 21.47
N VAL A 177 -31.26 -30.90 21.11
CA VAL A 177 -32.68 -30.98 21.48
C VAL A 177 -33.32 -32.23 20.88
N ALA A 178 -33.01 -32.58 19.63
CA ALA A 178 -33.49 -33.80 18.98
C ALA A 178 -32.97 -35.07 19.69
N LEU A 179 -31.68 -35.09 20.06
CA LEU A 179 -31.08 -36.18 20.84
C LEU A 179 -31.73 -36.31 22.22
N GLY A 180 -31.90 -35.20 22.94
CA GLY A 180 -32.54 -35.14 24.25
C GLY A 180 -33.98 -35.66 24.21
N LEU A 181 -34.79 -35.21 23.24
CA LEU A 181 -36.13 -35.73 23.00
C LEU A 181 -36.12 -37.24 22.68
N GLY A 182 -35.17 -37.70 21.85
CA GLY A 182 -35.00 -39.12 21.55
C GLY A 182 -34.67 -39.97 22.78
N LEU A 183 -33.77 -39.47 23.63
CA LEU A 183 -33.39 -40.11 24.90
C LEU A 183 -34.55 -40.12 25.90
N VAL A 184 -35.36 -39.06 25.98
CA VAL A 184 -36.57 -39.03 26.82
C VAL A 184 -37.59 -40.08 26.36
N ILE A 185 -37.83 -40.22 25.05
CA ILE A 185 -38.74 -41.24 24.51
C ILE A 185 -38.22 -42.66 24.83
N LEU A 186 -36.91 -42.89 24.69
CA LEU A 186 -36.27 -44.17 25.00
C LEU A 186 -36.27 -44.46 26.51
N GLY A 187 -36.00 -43.46 27.34
CA GLY A 187 -36.03 -43.53 28.80
C GLY A 187 -37.43 -43.82 29.35
N ARG A 188 -38.49 -43.26 28.73
CA ARG A 188 -39.89 -43.63 29.04
C ARG A 188 -40.17 -45.10 28.72
N ARG A 189 -39.68 -45.62 27.59
CA ARG A 189 -39.82 -47.03 27.22
C ARG A 189 -39.02 -47.99 28.13
N LEU A 190 -37.88 -47.55 28.65
CA LEU A 190 -36.98 -48.35 29.49
C LEU A 190 -37.12 -48.09 31.01
N HIS A 191 -38.10 -47.27 31.43
CA HIS A 191 -38.36 -46.89 32.83
C HIS A 191 -37.14 -46.39 33.62
N SER A 192 -36.18 -45.74 32.96
CA SER A 192 -34.96 -45.24 33.59
C SER A 192 -35.00 -43.71 33.74
N GLN A 193 -35.07 -43.24 34.99
CA GLN A 193 -35.11 -41.82 35.36
C GLN A 193 -33.81 -41.07 34.95
N TRP A 194 -32.67 -41.76 34.93
CA TRP A 194 -31.36 -41.16 34.56
C TRP A 194 -31.29 -40.63 33.12
N LEU A 195 -32.10 -41.14 32.19
CA LEU A 195 -32.10 -40.66 30.80
C LEU A 195 -32.79 -39.29 30.64
N ILE A 196 -33.57 -38.85 31.64
CA ILE A 196 -34.32 -37.59 31.58
C ILE A 196 -33.41 -36.39 31.89
N ASP A 197 -32.41 -36.56 32.76
CA ASP A 197 -31.45 -35.51 33.15
C ASP A 197 -30.27 -35.34 32.16
N ALA A 198 -30.19 -36.17 31.12
CA ALA A 198 -29.14 -36.08 30.11
C ALA A 198 -29.29 -34.85 29.18
N ASP A 199 -30.52 -34.35 28.99
CA ASP A 199 -30.84 -33.26 28.06
C ASP A 199 -30.24 -31.89 28.49
N PRO A 200 -30.38 -31.42 29.76
CA PRO A 200 -29.75 -30.17 30.20
C PRO A 200 -28.21 -30.21 30.18
N ILE A 201 -27.60 -31.36 30.48
CA ILE A 201 -26.14 -31.53 30.47
C ILE A 201 -25.61 -31.44 29.03
N ALA A 202 -26.28 -32.09 28.08
CA ALA A 202 -25.93 -31.99 26.67
C ALA A 202 -26.10 -30.56 26.13
N ALA A 203 -27.16 -29.85 26.55
CA ALA A 203 -27.39 -28.45 26.20
C ALA A 203 -26.27 -27.52 26.73
N LEU A 204 -25.84 -27.71 27.98
CA LEU A 204 -24.71 -26.96 28.55
C LEU A 204 -23.39 -27.25 27.84
N PHE A 205 -23.13 -28.51 27.49
CA PHE A 205 -21.92 -28.88 26.74
C PHE A 205 -21.87 -28.17 25.39
N VAL A 206 -22.98 -28.20 24.62
CA VAL A 206 -23.04 -27.53 23.31
C VAL A 206 -23.00 -26.02 23.44
N ALA A 207 -23.66 -25.42 24.42
CA ALA A 207 -23.51 -23.99 24.70
C ALA A 207 -22.05 -23.61 24.97
N GLY A 208 -21.30 -24.44 25.71
CA GLY A 208 -19.86 -24.25 25.92
C GLY A 208 -19.04 -24.29 24.62
N VAL A 209 -19.34 -25.24 23.73
CA VAL A 209 -18.71 -25.32 22.40
C VAL A 209 -19.02 -24.07 21.57
N ILE A 210 -20.28 -23.63 21.55
CA ILE A 210 -20.69 -22.43 20.80
C ILE A 210 -19.97 -21.20 21.35
N VAL A 211 -19.96 -20.99 22.67
CA VAL A 211 -19.26 -19.85 23.30
C VAL A 211 -17.77 -19.84 22.92
N PHE A 212 -17.11 -21.00 22.91
CA PHE A 212 -15.70 -21.10 22.51
C PHE A 212 -15.49 -20.66 21.05
N VAL A 213 -16.30 -21.17 20.12
CA VAL A 213 -16.18 -20.85 18.70
C VAL A 213 -16.55 -19.38 18.41
N SER A 214 -17.64 -18.89 19.00
CA SER A 214 -18.09 -17.50 18.89
C SER A 214 -17.08 -16.52 19.50
N SER A 215 -16.44 -16.86 20.63
CA SER A 215 -15.38 -16.03 21.21
C SER A 215 -14.15 -15.90 20.29
N ARG A 216 -13.83 -16.97 19.54
CA ARG A 216 -12.75 -16.93 18.55
C ARG A 216 -13.12 -16.06 17.35
N LEU A 217 -14.35 -16.11 16.89
CA LEU A 217 -14.85 -15.24 15.83
C LEU A 217 -14.88 -13.78 16.28
N ALA A 218 -15.42 -13.51 17.48
CA ALA A 218 -15.49 -12.17 18.06
C ALA A 218 -14.11 -11.50 18.11
N ARG A 219 -13.07 -12.22 18.55
CA ARG A 219 -11.69 -11.71 18.55
C ARG A 219 -11.23 -11.31 17.15
N ARG A 220 -11.47 -12.14 16.13
CA ARG A 220 -11.09 -11.83 14.74
C ARG A 220 -11.81 -10.60 14.21
N THR A 221 -13.09 -10.47 14.52
CA THR A 221 -13.89 -9.32 14.07
C THR A 221 -13.46 -8.03 14.76
N ILE A 222 -13.22 -8.07 16.07
CA ILE A 222 -12.69 -6.93 16.83
C ILE A 222 -11.30 -6.54 16.30
N ASP A 223 -10.41 -7.51 16.09
CA ASP A 223 -9.10 -7.28 15.51
C ASP A 223 -9.19 -6.56 14.15
N ALA A 224 -10.15 -6.97 13.31
CA ALA A 224 -10.37 -6.34 12.01
C ALA A 224 -10.96 -4.93 12.12
N LEU A 225 -11.77 -4.64 13.15
CA LEU A 225 -12.27 -3.28 13.43
C LEU A 225 -11.16 -2.36 13.96
N LEU A 226 -10.25 -2.90 14.77
CA LEU A 226 -9.10 -2.22 15.37
C LEU A 226 -7.89 -2.08 14.42
N ASP A 227 -8.07 -2.37 13.13
CA ASP A 227 -7.01 -2.27 12.11
C ASP A 227 -5.78 -3.15 12.40
N ARG A 228 -5.98 -4.32 13.04
CA ARG A 228 -4.90 -5.26 13.28
C ARG A 228 -4.34 -5.78 11.95
N GLY A 229 -3.09 -5.45 11.67
CA GLY A 229 -2.38 -5.94 10.49
C GLY A 229 -2.15 -7.46 10.51
N PRO A 230 -1.99 -8.09 9.33
CA PRO A 230 -1.70 -9.52 9.23
C PRO A 230 -0.38 -9.86 9.95
N ALA A 231 -0.42 -10.95 10.72
CA ALA A 231 0.77 -11.45 11.41
C ALA A 231 1.88 -11.75 10.40
N ASP A 232 3.13 -11.42 10.76
CA ASP A 232 4.36 -11.65 9.97
C ASP A 232 4.51 -10.82 8.68
N ALA A 233 3.43 -10.35 8.05
CA ALA A 233 3.52 -9.58 6.80
C ALA A 233 4.39 -8.32 6.93
N ARG A 234 4.30 -7.62 8.07
CA ARG A 234 5.15 -6.46 8.37
C ARG A 234 6.64 -6.82 8.34
N ASN A 235 7.02 -7.92 8.98
CA ASN A 235 8.43 -8.31 9.08
C ASN A 235 8.95 -8.79 7.72
N ARG A 236 8.13 -9.52 6.96
CA ARG A 236 8.43 -9.92 5.58
C ARG A 236 8.64 -8.71 4.67
N ILE A 237 7.79 -7.68 4.79
CA ILE A 237 7.94 -6.43 4.04
C ILE A 237 9.24 -5.73 4.42
N ILE A 238 9.50 -5.53 5.71
CA ILE A 238 10.76 -4.90 6.18
C ILE A 238 11.96 -5.65 5.61
N ALA A 239 12.00 -6.97 5.74
CA ALA A 239 13.08 -7.81 5.23
C ALA A 239 13.29 -7.67 3.71
N ALA A 240 12.21 -7.61 2.92
CA ALA A 240 12.29 -7.44 1.48
C ALA A 240 12.71 -6.03 1.06
N LEU A 241 12.34 -5.00 1.83
CA LEU A 241 12.74 -3.62 1.56
C LEU A 241 14.25 -3.42 1.75
N HIS A 242 14.92 -4.18 2.62
CA HIS A 242 16.38 -4.10 2.76
C HIS A 242 17.16 -4.45 1.47
N SER A 243 16.54 -5.12 0.50
CA SER A 243 17.18 -5.42 -0.80
C SER A 243 16.94 -4.38 -1.88
N VAL A 244 16.15 -3.33 -1.61
CA VAL A 244 15.87 -2.26 -2.58
C VAL A 244 17.04 -1.29 -2.63
N GLU A 245 17.56 -1.05 -3.84
CA GLU A 245 18.70 -0.15 -4.04
C GLU A 245 18.32 1.30 -3.72
N GLY A 246 19.20 2.01 -3.01
CA GLY A 246 18.99 3.42 -2.64
C GLY A 246 18.19 3.64 -1.35
N LEU A 247 17.69 2.58 -0.70
CA LEU A 247 17.15 2.67 0.65
C LEU A 247 18.27 2.65 1.69
N LEU A 248 18.30 3.68 2.54
CA LEU A 248 19.19 3.72 3.70
C LEU A 248 18.56 3.04 4.91
N GLU A 249 17.26 3.24 5.10
CA GLU A 249 16.52 2.70 6.24
C GLU A 249 15.03 2.55 5.97
N VAL A 250 14.37 1.71 6.78
CA VAL A 250 12.91 1.58 6.81
C VAL A 250 12.42 2.13 8.15
N ASP A 251 11.97 3.38 8.17
CA ASP A 251 11.47 4.05 9.37
C ASP A 251 10.24 3.33 9.95
N ARG A 252 9.28 3.02 9.07
CA ARG A 252 7.96 2.58 9.50
C ARG A 252 7.24 1.80 8.42
N VAL A 253 6.62 0.70 8.83
CA VAL A 253 5.65 -0.05 8.03
C VAL A 253 4.40 -0.22 8.89
N ARG A 254 3.28 0.35 8.43
CA ARG A 254 1.94 0.14 8.99
C ARG A 254 1.09 -0.55 7.96
N ILE A 255 0.36 -1.58 8.38
CA ILE A 255 -0.51 -2.35 7.51
C ILE A 255 -1.83 -2.48 8.24
N ARG A 256 -2.92 -2.17 7.55
CA ARG A 256 -4.28 -2.40 8.02
C ARG A 256 -5.09 -3.10 6.93
N ARG A 257 -6.24 -3.60 7.33
CA ARG A 257 -7.16 -4.35 6.47
C ARG A 257 -8.54 -3.71 6.51
N ALA A 258 -9.16 -3.56 5.35
CA ALA A 258 -10.59 -3.33 5.23
C ALA A 258 -11.14 -4.42 4.31
N GLY A 259 -12.21 -5.12 4.71
CA GLY A 259 -12.76 -6.25 3.94
C GLY A 259 -11.71 -7.25 3.47
N ASN A 260 -11.50 -7.33 2.15
CA ASN A 260 -10.52 -8.20 1.50
C ASN A 260 -9.31 -7.44 0.91
N ARG A 261 -9.18 -6.14 1.18
CA ARG A 261 -8.06 -5.29 0.74
C ARG A 261 -7.14 -4.93 1.90
N TYR A 262 -5.89 -4.68 1.56
CA TYR A 262 -4.89 -4.17 2.51
C TYR A 262 -4.53 -2.73 2.17
N PHE A 263 -4.17 -1.98 3.19
CA PHE A 263 -3.58 -0.65 3.05
C PHE A 263 -2.25 -0.65 3.77
N ALA A 264 -1.19 -0.18 3.12
CA ALA A 264 0.15 -0.13 3.66
C ALA A 264 0.72 1.30 3.59
N ASP A 265 1.07 1.84 4.75
CA ASP A 265 1.83 3.08 4.85
C ASP A 265 3.29 2.72 5.12
N VAL A 266 4.17 3.07 4.18
CA VAL A 266 5.61 2.78 4.26
C VAL A 266 6.37 4.11 4.30
N SER A 267 7.20 4.29 5.32
CA SER A 267 8.14 5.42 5.42
C SER A 267 9.54 4.88 5.26
N VAL A 268 10.29 5.43 4.30
CA VAL A 268 11.64 4.99 3.95
C VAL A 268 12.62 6.15 3.94
N GLY A 269 13.82 5.90 4.44
CA GLY A 269 14.92 6.85 4.42
C GLY A 269 15.72 6.74 3.11
N LEU A 270 15.89 7.88 2.43
CA LEU A 270 16.71 8.01 1.22
C LEU A 270 17.85 8.98 1.48
N ALA A 271 18.97 8.84 0.77
CA ALA A 271 20.06 9.81 0.87
C ALA A 271 19.57 11.22 0.49
N ARG A 272 19.92 12.22 1.30
CA ARG A 272 19.41 13.60 1.18
C ARG A 272 19.89 14.35 -0.07
N ASN A 273 20.82 13.77 -0.84
CA ASN A 273 21.35 14.29 -2.09
C ASN A 273 20.78 13.57 -3.34
N VAL A 274 19.81 12.64 -3.19
CA VAL A 274 19.15 12.03 -4.35
C VAL A 274 18.26 13.04 -5.07
N THR A 275 18.18 12.93 -6.39
CA THR A 275 17.25 13.75 -7.17
C THR A 275 15.80 13.38 -6.84
N PHE A 276 14.90 14.35 -6.98
CA PHE A 276 13.46 14.13 -6.78
C PHE A 276 12.94 12.98 -7.67
N GLN A 277 13.36 12.93 -8.93
CA GLN A 277 13.00 11.85 -9.85
C GLN A 277 13.47 10.47 -9.37
N ARG A 278 14.70 10.35 -8.86
CA ARG A 278 15.21 9.09 -8.31
C ARG A 278 14.43 8.67 -7.07
N SER A 279 14.04 9.61 -6.22
CA SER A 279 13.19 9.32 -5.06
C SER A 279 11.84 8.72 -5.45
N GLY A 280 11.25 9.18 -6.55
CA GLY A 280 10.01 8.62 -7.10
C GLY A 280 10.21 7.19 -7.61
N GLN A 281 11.29 6.93 -8.32
CA GLN A 281 11.63 5.57 -8.79
C GLN A 281 11.82 4.58 -7.63
N VAL A 282 12.50 4.99 -6.56
CA VAL A 282 12.67 4.13 -5.38
C VAL A 282 11.33 3.91 -4.67
N ALA A 283 10.46 4.93 -4.60
CA ALA A 283 9.12 4.78 -4.06
C ALA A 283 8.25 3.79 -4.88
N ASP A 284 8.38 3.79 -6.20
CA ASP A 284 7.72 2.82 -7.08
C ASP A 284 8.25 1.39 -6.85
N GLU A 285 9.57 1.24 -6.66
CA GLU A 285 10.19 -0.06 -6.36
C GLU A 285 9.79 -0.61 -4.98
N VAL A 286 9.73 0.26 -3.96
CA VAL A 286 9.18 -0.04 -2.64
C VAL A 286 7.74 -0.53 -2.77
N THR A 287 6.92 0.19 -3.54
CA THR A 287 5.53 -0.14 -3.80
C THR A 287 5.40 -1.54 -4.42
N ASN A 288 6.15 -1.81 -5.50
CA ASN A 288 6.17 -3.12 -6.17
C ASN A 288 6.66 -4.26 -5.26
N THR A 289 7.59 -3.96 -4.35
CA THR A 289 8.08 -4.94 -3.37
C THR A 289 7.01 -5.31 -2.35
N VAL A 290 6.24 -4.34 -1.88
CA VAL A 290 5.07 -4.58 -1.00
C VAL A 290 4.00 -5.38 -1.74
N TYR A 291 3.68 -5.02 -2.98
CA TYR A 291 2.68 -5.72 -3.81
C TYR A 291 2.99 -7.21 -4.03
N ARG A 292 4.27 -7.58 -4.16
CA ARG A 292 4.69 -8.99 -4.30
C ARG A 292 4.40 -9.82 -3.05
N ILE A 293 4.37 -9.19 -1.87
CA ILE A 293 4.14 -9.86 -0.58
C ILE A 293 2.65 -9.87 -0.23
N LEU A 294 1.99 -8.74 -0.42
CA LEU A 294 0.56 -8.56 -0.20
C LEU A 294 -0.10 -8.04 -1.49
N PRO A 295 -0.64 -8.95 -2.33
CA PRO A 295 -1.39 -8.57 -3.53
C PRO A 295 -2.60 -7.70 -3.19
N ASN A 296 -3.01 -6.83 -4.13
CA ASN A 296 -4.16 -5.94 -4.01
C ASN A 296 -4.08 -4.95 -2.82
N THR A 297 -2.88 -4.60 -2.38
CA THR A 297 -2.63 -3.62 -1.32
C THR A 297 -2.57 -2.22 -1.88
N ASP A 298 -3.29 -1.26 -1.30
CA ASP A 298 -3.08 0.16 -1.56
C ASP A 298 -1.86 0.66 -0.75
N VAL A 299 -0.81 1.11 -1.43
CA VAL A 299 0.48 1.43 -0.81
C VAL A 299 0.76 2.93 -0.94
N VAL A 300 1.02 3.58 0.20
CA VAL A 300 1.50 4.95 0.25
C VAL A 300 2.93 4.93 0.75
N VAL A 301 3.85 5.45 -0.07
CA VAL A 301 5.27 5.56 0.28
C VAL A 301 5.62 7.01 0.61
N ARG A 302 6.17 7.21 1.81
CA ARG A 302 6.75 8.48 2.24
C ARG A 302 8.28 8.36 2.23
N SER A 303 8.91 9.13 1.36
CA SER A 303 10.36 9.30 1.33
C SER A 303 10.79 10.34 2.37
N VAL A 304 11.83 10.02 3.14
CA VAL A 304 12.39 10.90 4.15
C VAL A 304 13.88 11.09 3.90
N PRO A 305 14.40 12.31 3.74
CA PRO A 305 15.81 12.54 3.50
C PRO A 305 16.64 12.21 4.75
N ARG A 306 17.77 11.53 4.55
CA ARG A 306 18.71 11.10 5.60
C ARG A 306 20.16 11.32 5.17
N ALA A 307 21.01 11.58 6.16
CA ALA A 307 22.45 11.57 5.97
C ALA A 307 22.91 10.12 5.72
N ALA A 308 23.75 9.92 4.72
CA ALA A 308 24.34 8.60 4.46
C ALA A 308 25.54 8.37 5.39
N ILE A 309 25.82 7.12 5.76
CA ILE A 309 26.97 6.80 6.63
C ILE A 309 28.31 7.21 5.97
N ALA A 310 28.38 7.12 4.64
CA ALA A 310 29.58 7.47 3.86
C ALA A 310 29.52 8.88 3.25
N GLU A 311 28.72 9.79 3.82
CA GLU A 311 28.57 11.14 3.30
C GLU A 311 29.88 11.93 3.44
N ASN A 312 30.46 12.36 2.32
CA ASN A 312 31.67 13.19 2.31
C ASN A 312 31.31 14.68 2.44
N ILE A 313 32.33 15.54 2.51
CA ILE A 313 32.13 16.99 2.64
C ILE A 313 31.36 17.59 1.45
N PHE A 314 31.58 17.09 0.23
CA PHE A 314 30.89 17.54 -0.98
C PHE A 314 29.39 17.23 -0.89
N ASP A 315 29.04 16.05 -0.42
CA ASP A 315 27.64 15.64 -0.22
C ASP A 315 26.97 16.48 0.87
N ARG A 316 27.66 16.78 1.97
CA ARG A 316 27.14 17.64 3.06
C ARG A 316 26.86 19.06 2.57
N VAL A 317 27.78 19.63 1.78
CA VAL A 317 27.60 20.96 1.16
C VAL A 317 26.39 20.96 0.22
N ARG A 318 26.31 19.98 -0.71
CA ARG A 318 25.19 19.84 -1.64
C ARG A 318 23.85 19.61 -0.93
N ALA A 319 23.85 18.86 0.17
CA ALA A 319 22.65 18.59 0.95
C ALA A 319 22.07 19.86 1.60
N VAL A 320 22.93 20.78 2.08
CA VAL A 320 22.47 22.08 2.58
C VAL A 320 21.93 22.92 1.42
N ALA A 321 22.63 22.99 0.29
CA ALA A 321 22.15 23.73 -0.88
C ALA A 321 20.78 23.24 -1.38
N THR A 322 20.59 21.92 -1.48
CA THR A 322 19.33 21.30 -1.89
C THR A 322 18.19 21.63 -0.93
N ARG A 323 18.47 21.74 0.38
CA ARG A 323 17.49 22.14 1.40
C ARG A 323 16.99 23.57 1.21
N HIS A 324 17.84 24.45 0.67
CA HIS A 324 17.48 25.81 0.27
C HIS A 324 16.88 25.88 -1.14
N ASN A 325 16.68 24.74 -1.81
CA ASN A 325 16.25 24.65 -3.20
C ASN A 325 17.18 25.43 -4.14
N LEU A 326 18.49 25.31 -3.92
CA LEU A 326 19.55 25.90 -4.74
C LEU A 326 20.33 24.80 -5.45
N ASN A 327 20.60 24.99 -6.73
CA ASN A 327 21.37 24.06 -7.54
C ASN A 327 22.86 24.45 -7.46
N VAL A 328 23.68 23.47 -7.09
CA VAL A 328 25.13 23.60 -7.05
C VAL A 328 25.71 22.59 -8.03
N HIS A 329 26.35 23.07 -9.10
CA HIS A 329 26.90 22.21 -10.15
C HIS A 329 28.41 21.97 -10.01
N ASP A 330 29.15 22.88 -9.37
CA ASP A 330 30.57 22.70 -9.07
C ASP A 330 30.85 22.94 -7.58
N VAL A 331 31.58 22.01 -6.96
CA VAL A 331 32.03 22.09 -5.58
C VAL A 331 33.47 21.60 -5.54
N SER A 332 34.38 22.49 -5.15
CA SER A 332 35.78 22.20 -4.93
C SER A 332 36.11 22.37 -3.44
N VAL A 333 36.93 21.48 -2.91
CA VAL A 333 37.37 21.53 -1.51
C VAL A 333 38.87 21.34 -1.45
N GLN A 334 39.55 22.30 -0.83
CA GLN A 334 40.99 22.32 -0.62
C GLN A 334 41.29 22.20 0.88
N ASP A 335 42.24 21.35 1.26
CA ASP A 335 42.72 21.25 2.64
C ASP A 335 44.03 22.03 2.80
N LEU A 336 44.01 23.04 3.67
CA LEU A 336 45.18 23.83 4.06
C LEU A 336 45.37 23.69 5.58
N ASP A 337 46.40 22.97 5.98
CA ASP A 337 46.75 22.73 7.39
C ASP A 337 45.61 22.17 8.26
N GLY A 338 44.81 21.25 7.69
CA GLY A 338 43.69 20.61 8.38
C GLY A 338 42.42 21.47 8.43
N ARG A 339 42.35 22.50 7.58
CA ARG A 339 41.18 23.38 7.43
C ARG A 339 40.69 23.35 5.99
N LEU A 340 39.38 23.16 5.84
CA LEU A 340 38.77 23.03 4.53
C LEU A 340 38.36 24.39 3.98
N HIS A 341 38.72 24.65 2.73
CA HIS A 341 38.33 25.81 1.96
C HIS A 341 37.42 25.33 0.82
N VAL A 342 36.16 25.75 0.85
CA VAL A 342 35.15 25.32 -0.11
C VAL A 342 34.92 26.43 -1.14
N GLU A 343 34.97 26.07 -2.42
CA GLU A 343 34.55 26.91 -3.52
C GLU A 343 33.38 26.23 -4.21
N GLN A 344 32.32 26.97 -4.54
CA GLN A 344 31.15 26.40 -5.18
C GLN A 344 30.48 27.36 -6.16
N HIS A 345 29.84 26.82 -7.18
CA HIS A 345 29.05 27.57 -8.14
C HIS A 345 27.57 27.28 -7.92
N LEU A 346 26.79 28.35 -7.78
CA LEU A 346 25.39 28.27 -7.42
C LEU A 346 24.55 29.00 -8.47
N GLU A 347 23.62 28.26 -9.07
CA GLU A 347 22.71 28.78 -10.08
C GLU A 347 21.49 29.44 -9.43
N MET A 348 21.16 30.64 -9.90
CA MET A 348 19.99 31.40 -9.47
C MET A 348 19.27 32.03 -10.66
N ASP A 349 18.00 32.33 -10.46
CA ASP A 349 17.16 33.05 -11.44
C ASP A 349 17.83 34.38 -11.86
N GLU A 350 17.98 34.58 -13.17
CA GLU A 350 18.58 35.78 -13.77
C GLU A 350 17.84 37.09 -13.44
N GLN A 351 16.55 37.01 -13.07
CA GLN A 351 15.73 38.16 -12.69
C GLN A 351 15.83 38.51 -11.20
N LEU A 352 16.49 37.67 -10.40
CA LEU A 352 16.59 37.86 -8.96
C LEU A 352 17.50 39.07 -8.64
N PRO A 353 17.04 40.06 -7.84
CA PRO A 353 17.89 41.16 -7.45
C PRO A 353 19.14 40.67 -6.71
N LEU A 354 20.31 41.20 -7.05
CA LEU A 354 21.60 40.76 -6.49
C LEU A 354 21.61 40.72 -4.95
N LYS A 355 20.95 41.68 -4.29
CA LYS A 355 20.83 41.68 -2.83
C LYS A 355 20.10 40.46 -2.29
N GLN A 356 19.02 40.03 -2.94
CA GLN A 356 18.27 38.84 -2.54
C GLN A 356 19.03 37.56 -2.84
N ALA A 357 19.72 37.49 -3.98
CA ALA A 357 20.61 36.39 -4.32
C ALA A 357 21.70 36.23 -3.25
N HIS A 358 22.38 37.33 -2.91
CA HIS A 358 23.40 37.39 -1.88
C HIS A 358 22.87 36.96 -0.50
N ASP A 359 21.68 37.41 -0.10
CA ASP A 359 21.11 37.06 1.21
C ASP A 359 20.78 35.56 1.31
N ARG A 360 20.28 34.95 0.22
CA ARG A 360 20.05 33.50 0.15
C ARG A 360 21.35 32.70 0.27
N VAL A 361 22.38 33.11 -0.46
CA VAL A 361 23.72 32.49 -0.40
C VAL A 361 24.32 32.64 1.00
N THR A 362 24.22 33.83 1.61
CA THR A 362 24.75 34.08 2.96
C THR A 362 24.10 33.15 3.99
N ASN A 363 22.79 32.94 3.91
CA ASN A 363 22.07 32.03 4.80
C ASN A 363 22.50 30.57 4.59
N MET A 364 22.62 30.13 3.34
CA MET A 364 23.10 28.79 3.00
C MET A 364 24.53 28.57 3.51
N GLU A 365 25.45 29.52 3.30
CA GLU A 365 26.83 29.43 3.78
C GLU A 365 26.91 29.38 5.31
N ALA A 366 26.09 30.15 6.01
CA ALA A 366 26.03 30.13 7.47
C ALA A 366 25.62 28.73 7.99
N GLU A 367 24.66 28.09 7.33
CA GLU A 367 24.22 26.74 7.66
C GLU A 367 25.28 25.67 7.29
N ILE A 368 25.95 25.81 6.14
CA ILE A 368 27.09 24.95 5.78
C ILE A 368 28.17 25.04 6.86
N ARG A 369 28.61 26.23 7.28
CA ARG A 369 29.62 26.38 8.35
C ARG A 369 29.12 25.84 9.69
N GLY A 370 27.83 26.01 9.99
CA GLY A 370 27.21 25.50 11.22
C GLY A 370 27.20 23.96 11.30
N GLU A 371 26.93 23.29 10.19
CA GLU A 371 26.95 21.82 10.11
C GLU A 371 28.36 21.23 9.95
N ASN A 372 29.35 22.02 9.51
CA ASN A 372 30.69 21.58 9.13
C ASN A 372 31.78 22.50 9.72
N PRO A 373 32.09 22.40 11.02
CA PRO A 373 33.04 23.29 11.70
C PRO A 373 34.49 23.20 11.17
N GLU A 374 34.83 22.16 10.43
CA GLU A 374 36.11 21.99 9.74
C GLU A 374 36.30 22.93 8.53
N ILE A 375 35.22 23.54 8.02
CA ILE A 375 35.27 24.51 6.92
C ILE A 375 35.69 25.89 7.44
N ALA A 376 36.85 26.36 7.02
CA ALA A 376 37.37 27.67 7.37
C ALA A 376 36.84 28.81 6.49
N SER A 377 36.64 28.57 5.18
CA SER A 377 36.06 29.55 4.27
C SER A 377 35.18 28.90 3.22
N ILE A 378 34.19 29.66 2.76
CA ILE A 378 33.32 29.30 1.64
C ILE A 378 33.33 30.48 0.68
N LEU A 379 33.63 30.23 -0.59
CA LEU A 379 33.49 31.18 -1.69
C LEU A 379 32.41 30.66 -2.63
N THR A 380 31.32 31.42 -2.77
CA THR A 380 30.21 31.06 -3.65
C THR A 380 30.20 31.97 -4.88
N HIS A 381 30.35 31.40 -6.07
CA HIS A 381 30.08 32.08 -7.33
C HIS A 381 28.58 32.02 -7.61
N ILE A 382 27.93 33.19 -7.77
CA ILE A 382 26.51 33.26 -8.15
C ILE A 382 26.42 33.36 -9.66
N GLU A 383 25.93 32.30 -10.28
CA GLU A 383 25.68 32.25 -11.72
C GLU A 383 24.19 32.45 -12.01
N SER A 384 23.90 33.18 -13.08
CA SER A 384 22.54 33.32 -13.59
C SER A 384 22.19 32.10 -14.43
N GLU A 385 21.09 31.42 -14.11
CA GLU A 385 20.49 30.40 -14.97
C GLU A 385 19.73 31.11 -16.12
N PRO A 386 20.20 31.04 -17.38
CA PRO A 386 19.53 31.73 -18.46
C PRO A 386 18.24 30.98 -18.81
N ALA A 387 17.09 31.54 -18.44
CA ALA A 387 15.78 30.97 -18.70
C ALA A 387 15.26 31.29 -20.12
N THR A 388 15.98 32.13 -20.87
CA THR A 388 15.55 32.65 -22.16
C THR A 388 16.23 31.91 -23.31
N ILE A 389 15.45 31.31 -24.22
CA ILE A 389 15.98 30.76 -25.48
C ILE A 389 16.50 31.94 -26.32
N GLU A 390 17.81 32.04 -26.49
CA GLU A 390 18.39 33.05 -27.37
C GLU A 390 18.11 32.69 -28.84
N PRO A 391 17.36 33.51 -29.61
CA PRO A 391 17.14 33.25 -31.02
C PRO A 391 18.44 33.46 -31.79
N GLY A 392 18.98 32.39 -32.38
CA GLY A 392 20.15 32.44 -33.25
C GLY A 392 19.81 33.05 -34.61
N THR A 393 20.72 33.89 -35.13
CA THR A 393 20.50 34.60 -36.40
C THR A 393 21.01 33.78 -37.60
N ARG A 394 22.06 32.95 -37.41
CA ARG A 394 22.67 32.15 -38.49
C ARG A 394 23.56 31.00 -37.97
N VAL A 395 23.45 29.81 -38.55
CA VAL A 395 24.52 28.79 -38.54
C VAL A 395 25.35 29.06 -39.78
N GLU A 396 26.56 29.57 -39.64
CA GLU A 396 27.43 29.87 -40.76
C GLU A 396 28.55 28.84 -40.78
N ARG A 397 28.69 28.09 -41.87
CA ARG A 397 29.88 27.27 -42.11
C ARG A 397 31.00 28.21 -42.56
N ASP A 398 31.71 28.79 -41.62
CA ASP A 398 32.93 29.53 -41.90
C ASP A 398 34.06 28.51 -42.10
N ALA A 399 34.24 28.08 -43.35
CA ALA A 399 35.26 27.10 -43.71
C ALA A 399 36.68 27.57 -43.34
N GLN A 400 36.95 28.88 -43.32
CA GLN A 400 38.25 29.40 -42.93
C GLN A 400 38.47 29.26 -41.42
N LEU A 401 37.45 29.58 -40.62
CA LEU A 401 37.51 29.39 -39.18
C LEU A 401 37.59 27.90 -38.82
N GLU A 402 36.83 27.04 -39.49
CA GLU A 402 36.89 25.59 -39.28
C GLU A 402 38.29 25.01 -39.54
N ASP A 403 38.93 25.35 -40.66
CA ASP A 403 40.28 24.88 -40.99
C ASP A 403 41.34 25.41 -40.00
N ARG A 404 41.20 26.66 -39.56
CA ARG A 404 42.06 27.25 -38.52
C ARG A 404 41.93 26.47 -37.20
N LEU A 405 40.71 26.19 -36.76
CA LEU A 405 40.46 25.48 -35.51
C LEU A 405 40.97 24.02 -35.56
N LYS A 406 40.81 23.33 -36.70
CA LYS A 406 41.40 22.00 -36.90
C LYS A 406 42.91 22.02 -36.84
N THR A 407 43.54 23.04 -37.41
CA THR A 407 45.00 23.20 -37.36
C THR A 407 45.48 23.37 -35.92
N ILE A 408 44.77 24.15 -35.11
CA ILE A 408 45.09 24.34 -33.68
C ILE A 408 44.88 23.04 -32.90
N ALA A 409 43.80 22.30 -33.16
CA ALA A 409 43.54 21.02 -32.50
C ALA A 409 44.64 19.98 -32.81
N ALA A 410 45.21 20.00 -34.01
CA ALA A 410 46.33 19.14 -34.39
C ALA A 410 47.64 19.43 -33.64
N GLU A 411 47.75 20.56 -32.91
CA GLU A 411 48.88 20.84 -32.01
C GLU A 411 48.86 19.94 -30.76
N PHE A 412 47.72 19.32 -30.44
CA PHE A 412 47.51 18.46 -29.28
C PHE A 412 47.59 16.99 -29.68
N PRO A 413 48.71 16.28 -29.45
CA PRO A 413 48.92 14.91 -29.95
C PRO A 413 47.99 13.88 -29.31
N GLU A 414 47.42 14.18 -28.14
CA GLU A 414 46.45 13.31 -27.46
C GLU A 414 45.03 13.43 -28.03
N ILE A 415 44.77 14.42 -28.90
CA ILE A 415 43.52 14.57 -29.64
C ILE A 415 43.67 13.83 -30.97
N LEU A 416 42.98 12.70 -31.11
CA LEU A 416 43.11 11.80 -32.25
C LEU A 416 42.40 12.33 -33.49
N ASP A 417 41.27 13.02 -33.30
CA ASP A 417 40.46 13.60 -34.37
C ASP A 417 39.63 14.79 -33.84
N THR A 418 39.28 15.72 -34.73
CA THR A 418 38.36 16.83 -34.42
C THR A 418 37.38 17.03 -35.58
N HIS A 419 36.10 16.81 -35.31
CA HIS A 419 35.04 16.82 -36.31
C HIS A 419 33.76 17.51 -35.80
N ASP A 420 32.73 17.56 -36.67
CA ASP A 420 31.45 18.25 -36.45
C ASP A 420 31.57 19.67 -35.89
N ILE A 421 32.55 20.44 -36.38
CA ILE A 421 32.72 21.83 -35.99
C ILE A 421 31.52 22.64 -36.51
N LYS A 422 30.78 23.23 -35.57
CA LYS A 422 29.61 24.06 -35.84
C LYS A 422 29.86 25.45 -35.28
N VAL A 423 29.87 26.44 -36.16
CA VAL A 423 29.95 27.86 -35.81
C VAL A 423 28.54 28.44 -35.88
N LYS A 424 28.12 29.11 -34.80
CA LYS A 424 26.81 29.75 -34.67
C LYS A 424 27.00 31.20 -34.27
N GLN A 425 26.29 32.10 -34.94
CA GLN A 425 26.24 33.50 -34.54
C GLN A 425 24.88 33.80 -33.90
N VAL A 426 24.92 34.23 -32.64
CA VAL A 426 23.73 34.63 -31.88
C VAL A 426 23.94 36.08 -31.46
N ARG A 427 23.14 36.99 -32.04
CA ARG A 427 23.39 38.45 -31.96
C ARG A 427 24.80 38.79 -32.46
N ASP A 428 25.64 39.38 -31.62
CA ASP A 428 27.04 39.75 -31.93
C ASP A 428 28.07 38.79 -31.31
N ARG A 429 27.64 37.60 -30.88
CA ARG A 429 28.49 36.60 -30.22
C ARG A 429 28.66 35.37 -31.11
N VAL A 430 29.91 34.93 -31.28
CA VAL A 430 30.25 33.71 -32.04
C VAL A 430 30.40 32.54 -31.08
N TYR A 431 29.64 31.48 -31.32
CA TYR A 431 29.67 30.24 -30.56
C TYR A 431 30.24 29.14 -31.44
N VAL A 432 31.18 28.36 -30.91
CA VAL A 432 31.74 27.19 -31.58
C VAL A 432 31.43 25.95 -30.74
N SER A 433 30.99 24.89 -31.40
CA SER A 433 30.96 23.55 -30.81
C SER A 433 31.65 22.56 -31.72
N CYS A 434 32.44 21.63 -31.18
CA CYS A 434 33.08 20.56 -31.93
C CYS A 434 33.16 19.27 -31.12
N HIS A 435 33.39 18.16 -31.81
CA HIS A 435 33.69 16.88 -31.21
C HIS A 435 35.20 16.63 -31.29
N CYS A 436 35.78 16.10 -30.21
CA CYS A 436 37.20 15.75 -30.15
C CYS A 436 37.32 14.28 -29.72
N THR A 437 37.98 13.46 -30.55
CA THR A 437 38.20 12.05 -30.24
C THR A 437 39.47 11.89 -29.39
N PHE A 438 39.36 11.14 -28.29
CA PHE A 438 40.45 10.77 -27.39
C PHE A 438 40.59 9.24 -27.34
N ALA A 439 41.74 8.75 -26.85
CA ALA A 439 41.93 7.33 -26.60
C ALA A 439 41.00 6.83 -25.48
N ASP A 440 40.42 5.63 -25.64
CA ASP A 440 39.41 5.08 -24.71
C ASP A 440 39.89 4.97 -23.26
N GLU A 441 41.18 4.66 -23.06
CA GLU A 441 41.80 4.49 -21.74
C GLU A 441 42.32 5.80 -21.14
N LEU A 442 42.14 6.94 -21.82
CA LEU A 442 42.61 8.22 -21.32
C LEU A 442 41.77 8.65 -20.11
N PRO A 443 42.38 8.93 -18.94
CA PRO A 443 41.62 9.34 -17.76
C PRO A 443 40.76 10.58 -18.03
N LEU A 444 39.52 10.59 -17.54
CA LEU A 444 38.58 11.70 -17.78
C LEU A 444 39.12 13.05 -17.28
N SER A 445 39.90 13.05 -16.18
CA SER A 445 40.59 14.26 -15.71
C SER A 445 41.55 14.83 -16.75
N ARG A 446 42.31 13.97 -17.43
CA ARG A 446 43.23 14.37 -18.51
C ARG A 446 42.47 14.83 -19.76
N VAL A 447 41.36 14.16 -20.10
CA VAL A 447 40.46 14.59 -21.19
C VAL A 447 39.92 16.00 -20.92
N HIS A 448 39.52 16.28 -19.67
CA HIS A 448 39.08 17.61 -19.26
C HIS A 448 40.20 18.65 -19.40
N ASP A 449 41.40 18.38 -18.86
CA ASP A 449 42.55 19.29 -18.97
C ASP A 449 42.87 19.65 -20.43
N LEU A 450 42.87 18.65 -21.32
CA LEU A 450 43.11 18.85 -22.75
C LEU A 450 42.00 19.66 -23.41
N SER A 451 40.74 19.39 -23.06
CA SER A 451 39.59 20.13 -23.58
C SER A 451 39.64 21.61 -23.15
N THR A 452 39.96 21.90 -21.88
CA THR A 452 40.12 23.27 -21.36
C THR A 452 41.30 23.99 -22.02
N ALA A 453 42.42 23.29 -22.22
CA ALA A 453 43.59 23.84 -22.91
C ALA A 453 43.28 24.17 -24.37
N LEU A 454 42.55 23.28 -25.07
CA LEU A 454 42.11 23.49 -26.45
C LEU A 454 41.14 24.68 -26.54
N GLU A 455 40.13 24.75 -25.67
CA GLU A 455 39.21 25.89 -25.60
C GLU A 455 39.98 27.21 -25.41
N SER A 456 40.96 27.22 -24.52
CA SER A 456 41.80 28.40 -24.26
C SER A 456 42.60 28.81 -25.50
N ARG A 457 43.19 27.84 -26.21
CA ARG A 457 43.91 28.10 -27.47
C ARG A 457 42.98 28.61 -28.57
N PHE A 458 41.78 28.05 -28.71
CA PHE A 458 40.78 28.54 -29.66
C PHE A 458 40.44 30.01 -29.40
N LYS A 459 40.19 30.39 -28.14
CA LYS A 459 39.89 31.79 -27.76
C LYS A 459 41.09 32.73 -27.96
N GLN A 460 42.32 32.24 -27.80
CA GLN A 460 43.52 33.05 -28.06
C GLN A 460 43.71 33.36 -29.55
N GLU A 461 43.52 32.36 -30.41
CA GLU A 461 43.72 32.49 -31.86
C GLU A 461 42.51 33.11 -32.58
N ALA A 462 41.31 32.95 -32.03
CA ALA A 462 40.08 33.55 -32.52
C ALA A 462 39.35 34.29 -31.36
N PRO A 463 39.79 35.51 -31.02
CA PRO A 463 39.21 36.31 -29.93
C PRO A 463 37.73 36.67 -30.12
N GLU A 464 37.22 36.56 -31.34
CA GLU A 464 35.80 36.71 -31.67
C GLU A 464 34.91 35.60 -31.07
N LEU A 465 35.49 34.47 -30.64
CA LEU A 465 34.78 33.36 -30.03
C LEU A 465 34.31 33.71 -28.62
N PHE A 466 33.00 33.87 -28.47
CA PHE A 466 32.37 34.10 -27.18
C PHE A 466 32.35 32.83 -26.32
N ARG A 467 31.99 31.68 -26.90
CA ARG A 467 31.94 30.39 -26.19
C ARG A 467 32.38 29.25 -27.09
N VAL A 468 33.17 28.35 -26.53
CA VAL A 468 33.61 27.11 -27.18
C VAL A 468 33.04 25.95 -26.37
N LEU A 469 32.45 24.97 -27.03
CA LEU A 469 31.96 23.74 -26.40
C LEU A 469 32.60 22.53 -27.08
N ILE A 470 33.38 21.78 -26.33
CA ILE A 470 34.05 20.58 -26.82
C ILE A 470 33.30 19.36 -26.26
N HIS A 471 32.84 18.48 -27.14
CA HIS A 471 32.29 17.19 -26.77
C HIS A 471 33.39 16.12 -26.90
N PRO A 472 33.93 15.58 -25.80
CA PRO A 472 34.93 14.53 -25.88
C PRO A 472 34.28 13.18 -26.24
N GLU A 473 34.86 12.49 -27.21
CA GLU A 473 34.40 11.17 -27.67
C GLU A 473 35.51 10.12 -27.50
N PRO A 474 35.19 8.88 -27.12
CA PRO A 474 36.15 7.79 -27.14
C PRO A 474 36.41 7.34 -28.58
N SER A 475 37.62 6.86 -28.86
CA SER A 475 38.02 6.31 -30.17
C SER A 475 37.15 5.16 -30.68
N THR A 476 36.43 4.45 -29.79
CA THR A 476 35.48 3.39 -30.16
C THR A 476 34.06 3.86 -30.48
N ASP A 477 33.64 5.07 -30.08
CA ASP A 477 32.30 5.63 -30.38
C ASP A 477 32.41 7.11 -30.83
N ASN A 478 33.05 7.34 -31.98
CA ASN A 478 33.34 8.68 -32.52
C ASN A 478 32.62 9.01 -33.84
N ARG A 479 31.42 8.45 -34.05
CA ARG A 479 30.68 8.55 -35.34
C ARG A 479 29.24 9.03 -35.23
N ARG A 480 28.90 9.80 -34.19
CA ARG A 480 27.50 10.25 -33.98
C ARG A 480 27.14 11.49 -34.79
#